data_AF-A0A654TYY0-F1
#
_entry.id   AF-A0A654TYY0-F1
#
_cell.length_a   1.000
_cell.length_b   1.000
_cell.length_c   1.000
_cell.angle_alpha   90.00
_cell.angle_beta   90.00
_cell.angle_gamma   90.00
#
_symmetry.space_group_name_H-M   'P 1'
#
loop_
_entity.id
_entity.type
_entity.pdbx_description
1 polymer ?
#
loop_
_entity_poly.entity_id
_entity_poly.type
_entity_poly.pdbx_seq_one_letter_code
_entity_poly.pdbx_strand_id
1 'polypeptide(L)'
;MFVRRDWRYAVVLVGYCAGWLPWFADIDRQMYFFYAATMAPFLVMGISLVLGDILYHPGQGSERRTLGLIVVCCYVALVVTNFAWLYPVLTGLPISQQTWNLEIWLPSWR
;
A
#
# COMPACT_ATOMS: atom_id res chain seq x y z
N MET A 1 -17.71 11.23 19.69
CA MET A 1 -16.90 12.11 18.81
C MET A 1 -16.21 11.23 17.78
N PHE A 2 -16.71 11.19 16.54
CA PHE A 2 -16.28 10.25 15.50
C PHE A 2 -14.94 10.62 14.80
N VAL A 3 -14.34 11.76 15.16
CA VAL A 3 -13.09 12.23 14.57
C VAL A 3 -12.03 12.33 15.67
N ARG A 4 -11.04 11.43 15.65
CA ARG A 4 -9.80 11.60 16.43
C ARG A 4 -8.91 12.54 15.63
N ARG A 5 -8.62 13.71 16.18
CA ARG A 5 -7.75 14.71 15.53
C ARG A 5 -6.29 14.33 15.72
N ASP A 6 -5.85 13.35 14.94
CA ASP A 6 -4.46 12.87 14.93
C ASP A 6 -3.70 13.52 13.77
N TRP A 7 -2.71 14.34 14.12
CA TRP A 7 -1.91 15.09 13.15
C TRP A 7 -1.07 14.17 12.24
N ARG A 8 -0.75 12.95 12.70
CA ARG A 8 0.06 11.98 11.94
C ARG A 8 -0.63 11.61 10.62
N TYR A 9 -1.94 11.36 10.70
CA TYR A 9 -2.77 11.10 9.52
C TYR A 9 -2.87 12.32 8.60
N ALA A 10 -2.94 13.53 9.15
CA ALA A 10 -2.98 14.76 8.36
C ALA A 10 -1.69 14.94 7.54
N VAL A 11 -0.51 14.73 8.14
CA VAL A 11 0.77 14.83 7.43
C VAL A 11 0.86 13.82 6.30
N VAL A 12 0.46 12.57 6.54
CA VAL A 12 0.45 11.53 5.52
C VAL A 12 -0.49 11.87 4.37
N LEU A 13 -1.73 12.27 4.67
CA LEU A 13 -2.72 12.62 3.66
C LEU A 13 -2.30 13.84 2.85
N VAL A 14 -1.77 14.88 3.50
CA VAL A 14 -1.25 16.07 2.80
C VAL A 14 -0.11 15.70 1.87
N GLY A 15 0.85 14.87 2.32
CA GLY A 15 1.96 14.42 1.48
C GLY A 15 1.50 13.60 0.27
N TYR A 16 0.57 12.66 0.47
CA TYR A 16 -0.01 11.87 -0.63
C TYR A 16 -0.78 12.76 -1.62
N CYS A 17 -1.65 13.63 -1.12
CA CYS A 17 -2.43 14.56 -1.93
C CYS A 17 -1.57 15.60 -2.66
N ALA A 18 -0.44 16.01 -2.10
CA ALA A 18 0.50 16.90 -2.78
C ALA A 18 1.10 16.26 -4.04
N GLY A 19 1.29 14.94 -4.05
CA GLY A 19 1.69 14.21 -5.26
C GLY A 19 0.54 14.04 -6.25
N TRP A 20 -0.68 13.79 -5.75
CA TRP A 20 -1.83 13.37 -6.55
C TRP A 20 -2.68 14.52 -7.12
N LEU A 21 -3.07 15.49 -6.30
CA LEU A 21 -3.99 16.57 -6.69
C LEU A 21 -3.50 17.43 -7.87
N PRO A 22 -2.19 17.74 -8.03
CA PRO A 22 -1.72 18.53 -9.18
C PRO A 22 -1.94 17.86 -10.54
N TRP A 23 -2.28 16.56 -10.58
CA TRP A 23 -2.58 15.87 -11.83
C TRP A 23 -3.91 16.32 -12.43
N PHE A 24 -4.83 16.84 -11.61
CA PHE A 24 -6.12 17.34 -12.06
C PHE A 24 -6.05 18.78 -12.60
N ALA A 25 -4.95 19.50 -12.36
CA ALA A 25 -4.77 20.85 -12.87
C ALA A 25 -4.39 20.88 -14.36
N ASP A 26 -3.80 19.79 -14.86
CA ASP A 26 -3.34 19.66 -16.24
C ASP A 26 -3.48 18.19 -16.67
N ILE A 27 -4.73 17.83 -17.02
CA ILE A 27 -5.14 16.46 -17.37
C ILE A 27 -4.79 16.08 -18.81
N ASP A 28 -4.53 17.06 -19.68
CA ASP A 28 -4.24 16.84 -21.09
C ASP A 28 -2.78 16.41 -21.32
N ARG A 29 -1.93 16.50 -20.30
CA ARG A 29 -0.55 16.00 -20.36
C ARG A 29 -0.52 14.47 -20.31
N GLN A 30 0.40 13.89 -21.06
CA GLN A 30 0.68 12.46 -21.00
C GLN A 30 1.23 12.09 -19.60
N MET A 31 0.53 11.20 -18.90
CA MET A 31 0.92 10.73 -17.57
C MET A 31 1.38 9.27 -17.61
N TYR A 32 2.47 8.97 -16.92
CA TYR A 32 2.99 7.62 -16.76
C TYR A 32 2.87 7.17 -15.30
N PHE A 33 2.65 5.88 -15.08
CA PHE A 33 2.42 5.31 -13.75
C PHE A 33 3.58 5.56 -12.77
N PHE A 34 4.82 5.64 -13.24
CA PHE A 34 5.98 5.87 -12.38
C PHE A 34 5.96 7.23 -11.66
N TYR A 35 5.18 8.21 -12.13
CA TYR A 35 4.99 9.47 -11.41
C TYR A 35 4.33 9.26 -10.03
N ALA A 36 3.53 8.21 -9.86
CA ALA A 36 2.94 7.84 -8.58
C ALA A 36 3.97 7.31 -7.56
N ALA A 37 5.19 6.97 -7.98
CA ALA A 37 6.22 6.46 -7.07
C ALA A 37 6.55 7.45 -5.93
N THR A 38 6.43 8.75 -6.19
CA THR A 38 6.63 9.81 -5.18
C THR A 38 5.58 9.79 -4.06
N MET A 39 4.39 9.23 -4.31
CA MET A 39 3.30 9.09 -3.33
C MET A 39 3.47 7.84 -2.46
N ALA A 40 4.23 6.84 -2.93
CA ALA A 40 4.41 5.55 -2.27
C ALA A 40 4.83 5.63 -0.79
N PRO A 41 5.83 6.45 -0.37
CA PRO A 41 6.22 6.50 1.04
C PRO A 41 5.07 6.98 1.95
N PHE A 42 4.26 7.93 1.49
CA PHE A 42 3.10 8.41 2.24
C PHE A 42 2.01 7.34 2.34
N LEU A 43 1.74 6.63 1.25
CA LEU A 43 0.81 5.50 1.27
C LEU A 43 1.25 4.42 2.27
N VAL A 44 2.53 4.04 2.24
CA VAL A 44 3.11 3.06 3.18
C VAL A 44 2.99 3.53 4.62
N MET A 45 3.33 4.79 4.91
CA MET A 45 3.15 5.37 6.25
C MET A 45 1.68 5.35 6.70
N GLY A 46 0.74 5.66 5.81
CA GLY A 46 -0.70 5.62 6.11
C GLY A 46 -1.17 4.23 6.47
N ILE A 47 -0.76 3.22 5.69
CA ILE A 47 -1.03 1.81 6.00
C ILE A 47 -0.39 1.44 7.35
N SER A 48 0.86 1.82 7.61
CA SER A 48 1.53 1.53 8.89
C SER A 48 0.79 2.14 10.08
N LEU A 49 0.25 3.35 9.97
CA LEU A 49 -0.57 3.97 11.02
C LEU A 49 -1.85 3.15 11.27
N VAL A 50 -2.55 2.73 10.21
CA VAL A 50 -3.76 1.91 10.31
C VAL A 50 -3.45 0.56 10.98
N LEU A 51 -2.35 -0.11 10.59
CA LEU A 51 -1.92 -1.36 11.21
C LEU A 51 -1.55 -1.14 12.69
N GLY A 52 -0.90 -0.02 13.02
CA GLY A 52 -0.62 0.38 14.40
C GLY A 52 -1.88 0.57 15.23
N ASP A 53 -2.90 1.22 14.68
CA ASP A 53 -4.19 1.42 15.35
C ASP A 53 -4.95 0.11 15.56
N ILE A 54 -4.79 -0.87 14.67
CA ILE A 54 -5.31 -2.24 14.83
C ILE A 54 -4.60 -2.96 15.98
N LEU A 55 -3.27 -2.81 16.11
CA LEU A 55 -2.48 -3.48 17.14
C LEU A 55 -2.64 -2.87 18.54
N TYR A 56 -2.77 -1.54 18.63
CA TYR A 56 -2.60 -0.79 19.89
C TYR A 56 -3.86 0.00 20.28
N HIS A 57 -5.04 -0.61 20.19
CA HIS A 57 -6.26 0.05 20.61
C HIS A 57 -6.40 0.09 22.15
N PRO A 58 -6.61 1.26 22.78
CA PRO A 58 -6.79 1.34 24.23
C PRO A 58 -8.00 0.53 24.70
N GLY A 59 -7.86 -0.16 25.84
CA GLY A 59 -8.96 -0.95 26.44
C GLY A 59 -9.31 -2.24 25.68
N GLN A 60 -8.46 -2.69 24.75
CA GLN A 60 -8.69 -3.94 24.03
C GLN A 60 -8.48 -5.17 24.93
N GLY A 61 -9.47 -6.09 24.91
CA GLY A 61 -9.35 -7.40 25.54
C GLY A 61 -8.28 -8.28 24.87
N SER A 62 -7.88 -9.35 25.56
CA SER A 62 -6.84 -10.29 25.09
C SER A 62 -7.15 -10.88 23.72
N GLU A 63 -8.40 -11.31 23.50
CA GLU A 63 -8.86 -11.86 22.22
C GLU A 63 -8.71 -10.87 21.07
N ARG A 64 -9.20 -9.64 21.23
CA ARG A 64 -9.11 -8.60 20.19
C ARG A 64 -7.66 -8.25 19.85
N ARG A 65 -6.78 -8.24 20.85
CA ARG A 65 -5.34 -8.04 20.65
C ARG A 65 -4.72 -9.17 19.83
N THR A 66 -5.07 -10.42 20.12
CA THR A 66 -4.59 -11.59 19.37
C THR A 66 -5.09 -11.55 17.92
N LEU A 67 -6.39 -11.28 17.70
CA LEU A 67 -6.95 -11.16 16.35
C LEU A 67 -6.31 -10.02 15.56
N GLY A 68 -6.10 -8.86 16.19
CA GLY A 68 -5.40 -7.73 15.57
C GLY A 68 -3.98 -8.10 15.13
N LEU A 69 -3.23 -8.81 16.00
CA LEU A 69 -1.90 -9.30 15.66
C LEU A 69 -1.92 -10.27 14.48
N ILE A 70 -2.85 -11.23 14.47
CA ILE A 70 -3.00 -12.18 13.36
C ILE A 70 -3.27 -11.45 12.05
N VAL A 71 -4.21 -10.49 12.05
CA VAL A 71 -4.55 -9.71 10.85
C VAL A 71 -3.33 -8.94 10.33
N VAL A 72 -2.59 -8.26 11.20
CA VAL A 72 -1.39 -7.51 10.78
C VAL A 72 -0.30 -8.45 10.26
N CYS A 73 -0.02 -9.56 10.93
CA CYS A 73 0.95 -10.54 10.47
C CYS A 73 0.56 -11.14 9.12
N CYS A 74 -0.70 -11.52 8.93
CA CYS A 74 -1.21 -12.03 7.66
C CYS A 74 -1.07 -11.00 6.54
N TYR A 75 -1.40 -9.73 6.81
CA TYR A 75 -1.23 -8.66 5.82
C TYR A 75 0.24 -8.49 5.41
N VAL A 76 1.15 -8.40 6.37
CA VAL A 76 2.59 -8.25 6.09
C VAL A 76 3.14 -9.46 5.34
N ALA A 77 2.76 -10.67 5.75
CA ALA A 77 3.16 -11.90 5.08
C ALA A 77 2.65 -11.94 3.62
N LEU A 78 1.42 -11.49 3.36
CA LEU A 78 0.89 -11.36 2.01
C LEU A 78 1.70 -10.37 1.17
N VAL A 79 2.03 -9.19 1.72
CA VAL A 79 2.88 -8.21 1.02
C VAL A 79 4.24 -8.82 0.67
N VAL A 80 4.93 -9.45 1.62
CA VAL A 80 6.23 -10.09 1.38
C VAL A 80 6.12 -11.19 0.32
N THR A 81 5.07 -12.01 0.39
CA THR A 81 4.83 -13.10 -0.57
C THR A 81 4.57 -12.54 -1.97
N ASN A 82 3.83 -11.44 -2.10
CA ASN A 82 3.61 -10.75 -3.37
C ASN A 82 4.92 -10.21 -3.96
N PHE A 83 5.79 -9.62 -3.14
CA PHE A 83 7.12 -9.17 -3.58
C PHE A 83 8.02 -10.34 -4.01
N ALA A 84 7.97 -11.46 -3.29
CA ALA A 84 8.71 -12.66 -3.65
C ALA A 84 8.19 -13.27 -4.96
N TRP A 85 6.87 -13.31 -5.16
CA TRP A 85 6.23 -13.79 -6.39
C TRP A 85 6.60 -12.94 -7.60
N LEU A 86 6.55 -11.61 -7.46
CA LEU A 86 6.88 -10.66 -8.55
C LEU A 86 8.38 -10.34 -8.67
N TYR A 87 9.24 -10.99 -7.87
CA TYR A 87 10.67 -10.67 -7.83
C TYR A 87 11.35 -10.71 -9.20
N PRO A 88 11.11 -11.70 -10.09
CA PRO A 88 11.71 -11.71 -11.42
C PRO A 88 11.33 -10.49 -12.26
N VAL A 89 10.05 -10.07 -12.20
CA VAL A 89 9.55 -8.87 -12.89
C VAL A 89 10.22 -7.60 -12.35
N LEU A 90 10.32 -7.48 -11.02
CA LEU A 90 10.91 -6.31 -10.36
C LEU A 90 12.41 -6.17 -10.61
N THR A 91 13.10 -7.28 -10.86
CA THR A 91 14.57 -7.31 -11.03
C THR A 91 15.02 -7.53 -12.47
N GLY A 92 14.09 -7.75 -13.40
CA GLY A 92 14.40 -8.01 -14.81
C GLY A 92 15.08 -9.36 -15.04
N LEU A 93 14.82 -10.35 -14.19
CA LEU A 93 15.33 -11.71 -14.40
C LEU A 93 14.54 -12.42 -15.52
N PRO A 94 15.17 -13.33 -16.28
CA PRO A 94 14.48 -14.14 -17.27
C PRO A 94 13.32 -14.93 -16.65
N ILE A 95 12.15 -14.85 -17.27
CA ILE A 95 10.92 -15.52 -16.83
C ILE A 95 10.35 -16.39 -17.95
N SER A 96 9.80 -17.56 -17.61
CA SER A 96 9.12 -18.40 -18.60
C SER A 96 7.80 -17.76 -19.04
N GLN A 97 7.37 -18.01 -20.27
CA GLN A 97 6.07 -17.50 -20.76
C GLN A 97 4.89 -17.98 -19.90
N GLN A 98 4.98 -19.20 -19.35
CA GLN A 98 3.96 -19.74 -18.46
C GLN A 98 3.88 -18.94 -17.15
N THR A 99 5.03 -18.69 -16.50
CA THR A 99 5.09 -17.92 -15.25
C THR A 99 4.62 -16.48 -15.47
N TRP A 100 5.05 -15.86 -16.57
CA TRP A 100 4.59 -14.52 -16.95
C TRP A 100 3.07 -14.43 -17.05
N ASN A 101 2.43 -15.41 -17.70
CA ASN A 101 0.98 -15.45 -17.81
C ASN A 101 0.27 -15.65 -16.46
N LEU A 102 0.91 -16.29 -15.47
CA LEU A 102 0.37 -16.46 -14.11
C LEU A 102 0.52 -15.19 -13.26
N GLU A 103 1.51 -14.36 -13.55
CA GLU A 103 1.74 -13.08 -12.85
C GLU A 103 0.84 -11.95 -13.37
N ILE A 104 0.35 -12.04 -14.61
CA ILE A 104 -0.65 -11.13 -15.17
C ILE A 104 -2.03 -11.47 -14.59
N TRP A 105 -2.35 -10.89 -13.44
CA TRP A 105 -3.63 -11.11 -12.76
C TRP A 105 -4.78 -10.30 -13.37
N LEU A 106 -4.48 -9.11 -13.89
CA LEU A 106 -5.47 -8.22 -14.46
C LEU A 106 -5.31 -8.17 -15.99
N PRO A 107 -6.41 -8.17 -16.77
CA PRO A 107 -6.34 -8.09 -18.22
C PRO A 107 -5.59 -6.86 -18.75
N SER A 108 -5.59 -5.75 -18.01
CA SER A 108 -4.94 -4.48 -18.37
C SER A 108 -3.43 -4.46 -18.15
N TRP A 109 -2.83 -5.53 -17.62
CA TRP A 109 -1.37 -5.63 -17.39
C TRP A 109 -0.61 -6.21 -18.59
N ARG A 110 -1.33 -6.62 -19.65
CA ARG A 110 -0.74 -6.99 -20.95
C ARG A 110 -0.41 -5.74 -21.75
#